data_AF-A0A453HVJ2-F1
#
_entry.id   AF-A0A453HVJ2-F1
#
_cell.length_a   1.000
_cell.length_b   1.000
_cell.length_c   1.000
_cell.angle_alpha   90.00
_cell.angle_beta   90.00
_cell.angle_gamma   90.00
#
_symmetry.space_group_name_H-M   'P 1'
#
loop_
_entity.id
_entity.type
_entity.pdbx_description
1 polymer ?
#
loop_
_entity_poly.entity_id
_entity_poly.type
_entity_poly.pdbx_seq_one_letter_code
_entity_poly.pdbx_strand_id
1 'polypeptide(L)'
;MDPVCLRFIIICWNSIIAPWKLLFAFVPPYQIAHGWIAFIFSLIFISGIAYGVTNITDQISCVTGLNPYVIAFTALAAGTSWPDLVASKIAAERQVTADSAIANITCRFVCTHIL
;
A
#
# COMPACT_ATOMS: atom_id res chain seq x y z
N MET A 1 18.73 -9.81 19.93
CA MET A 1 18.56 -9.89 18.46
C MET A 1 19.92 -9.74 17.84
N ASP A 2 20.41 -10.78 17.16
CA ASP A 2 21.78 -10.83 16.65
C ASP A 2 21.99 -9.86 15.47
N PRO A 3 23.10 -9.10 15.44
CA PRO A 3 23.37 -8.10 14.39
C PRO A 3 23.45 -8.70 12.98
N VAL A 4 23.74 -10.00 12.88
CA VAL A 4 23.74 -10.76 11.62
C VAL A 4 22.32 -10.90 11.06
N CYS A 5 21.34 -11.25 11.89
CA CYS A 5 19.93 -11.40 11.48
C CYS A 5 19.35 -10.06 10.99
N LEU A 6 19.66 -8.96 11.70
CA LEU A 6 19.24 -7.62 11.30
C LEU A 6 19.80 -7.22 9.92
N ARG A 7 21.06 -7.56 9.64
CA ARG A 7 21.71 -7.26 8.38
C ARG A 7 21.13 -8.06 7.22
N PHE A 8 20.82 -9.35 7.44
CA PHE A 8 20.10 -10.17 6.44
C PHE A 8 18.71 -9.61 6.14
N ILE A 9 17.95 -9.19 7.17
CA ILE A 9 16.63 -8.57 7.00
C ILE A 9 16.72 -7.31 6.15
N ILE A 10 17.68 -6.42 6.42
CA ILE A 10 17.86 -5.17 5.65
C ILE A 10 18.22 -5.46 4.18
N ILE A 11 19.08 -6.44 3.93
CA ILE A 11 19.48 -6.81 2.56
C ILE A 11 18.28 -7.36 1.79
N CYS A 12 17.54 -8.31 2.36
CA CYS A 12 16.33 -8.86 1.74
C CYS A 12 15.28 -7.77 1.49
N TRP A 13 15.08 -6.89 2.47
CA TRP A 13 14.17 -5.75 2.36
C TRP A 13 14.54 -4.80 1.22
N ASN A 14 15.81 -4.45 1.10
CA ASN A 14 16.28 -3.54 0.06
C ASN A 14 16.20 -4.18 -1.35
N SER A 15 16.43 -5.48 -1.46
CA SER A 15 16.27 -6.23 -2.72
C SER A 15 14.81 -6.29 -3.19
N ILE A 16 13.86 -6.43 -2.26
CA ILE A 16 12.42 -6.46 -2.58
C ILE A 16 11.92 -5.06 -2.99
N ILE A 17 12.47 -4.00 -2.40
CA ILE A 17 12.05 -2.62 -2.68
C ILE A 17 12.73 -2.03 -3.93
N ALA A 18 13.90 -2.52 -4.32
CA ALA A 18 14.61 -2.08 -5.52
C ALA A 18 13.76 -2.07 -6.81
N PRO A 19 13.03 -3.14 -7.19
CA PRO A 19 12.18 -3.12 -8.38
C PRO A 19 11.07 -2.08 -8.26
N TRP A 20 10.47 -1.90 -7.08
CA TRP A 20 9.46 -0.88 -6.84
C TRP A 20 10.04 0.53 -7.00
N LYS A 21 11.22 0.81 -6.43
CA LYS A 21 11.89 2.11 -6.58
C LYS A 21 12.24 2.41 -8.04
N LEU A 22 12.67 1.40 -8.80
CA LEU A 22 13.01 1.55 -10.22
C LEU A 22 11.77 1.85 -11.06
N LEU A 23 10.65 1.21 -10.72
CA LEU A 23 9.34 1.39 -11.35
C LEU A 23 8.79 2.81 -11.13
N PHE A 24 8.90 3.36 -9.92
CA PHE A 24 8.50 4.75 -9.63
C PHE A 24 9.47 5.81 -10.16
N ALA A 25 10.74 5.47 -10.37
CA ALA A 25 11.72 6.38 -10.98
C ALA A 25 11.38 6.70 -12.46
N PHE A 26 10.58 5.84 -13.10
CA PHE A 26 10.15 6.02 -14.49
C PHE A 26 8.97 7.01 -14.64
N VAL A 27 8.36 7.46 -13.54
CA VAL A 27 7.31 8.48 -13.59
C VAL A 27 7.93 9.83 -13.99
N PRO A 28 7.59 10.39 -15.16
CA PRO A 28 8.20 11.63 -15.63
C PRO A 28 7.86 12.81 -14.71
N PRO A 29 8.80 13.76 -14.49
CA PRO A 29 8.60 14.88 -13.57
C PRO A 29 7.42 15.76 -13.99
N TYR A 30 6.65 16.20 -12.99
CA TYR A 30 5.42 17.01 -13.07
C TYR A 30 5.53 18.36 -13.83
N GLN A 31 6.75 18.75 -14.22
CA GLN A 31 7.07 20.06 -14.79
C GLN A 31 6.79 20.16 -16.30
N ILE A 32 6.47 19.04 -16.96
CA ILE A 32 6.26 18.99 -18.42
C ILE A 32 4.77 18.74 -18.70
N ALA A 33 4.09 19.71 -19.32
CA ALA A 33 2.69 19.66 -19.76
C ALA A 33 1.60 19.60 -18.66
N HIS A 34 1.61 20.57 -17.73
CA HIS A 34 0.44 20.90 -16.90
C HIS A 34 -0.13 19.71 -16.09
N GLY A 35 0.73 18.78 -15.66
CA GLY A 35 0.38 17.62 -14.82
C GLY A 35 -0.41 16.48 -15.51
N TRP A 36 -0.86 16.67 -16.75
CA TRP A 36 -1.71 15.69 -17.45
C TRP A 36 -0.99 14.37 -17.75
N ILE A 37 0.28 14.44 -18.13
CA ILE A 37 1.09 13.26 -18.45
C ILE A 37 1.31 12.41 -17.17
N ALA A 38 1.58 13.07 -16.04
CA ALA A 38 1.74 12.40 -14.75
C ALA A 38 0.44 11.71 -14.30
N PHE A 39 -0.71 12.33 -14.56
CA PHE A 39 -2.02 11.75 -14.26
C PHE A 39 -2.30 10.47 -15.08
N ILE A 40 -2.12 10.53 -16.40
CA ILE A 40 -2.32 9.36 -17.28
C ILE A 40 -1.36 8.23 -16.91
N PHE A 41 -0.09 8.56 -16.64
CA PHE A 41 0.91 7.57 -16.27
C PHE A 41 0.55 6.88 -14.93
N SER A 42 0.05 7.65 -13.95
CA SER A 42 -0.45 7.12 -12.69
C SER A 42 -1.66 6.20 -12.87
N LEU A 43 -2.62 6.56 -13.73
CA LEU A 43 -3.77 5.72 -14.04
C LEU A 43 -3.37 4.38 -14.68
N ILE A 44 -2.46 4.41 -15.66
CA ILE A 44 -1.94 3.19 -16.30
C ILE A 44 -1.26 2.31 -15.27
N PHE A 45 -0.46 2.91 -14.38
CA PHE A 45 0.28 2.20 -13.37
C PHE A 45 -0.63 1.50 -12.34
N ILE A 46 -1.63 2.22 -11.83
CA ILE A 46 -2.64 1.67 -10.91
C ILE A 46 -3.43 0.55 -11.60
N SER A 47 -3.83 0.74 -12.86
CA SER A 47 -4.52 -0.28 -13.64
C SER A 47 -3.67 -1.54 -13.86
N GLY A 48 -2.38 -1.38 -14.14
CA GLY A 48 -1.44 -2.50 -14.30
C GLY A 48 -1.29 -3.33 -13.03
N ILE A 49 -1.16 -2.68 -11.86
CA ILE A 49 -1.10 -3.36 -10.56
C ILE A 49 -2.42 -4.06 -10.27
N ALA A 50 -3.56 -3.38 -10.48
CA ALA A 50 -4.89 -3.94 -10.24
C ALA A 50 -5.16 -5.18 -11.12
N TYR A 51 -4.71 -5.16 -12.38
CA TYR A 51 -4.78 -6.31 -13.27
C TYR A 51 -3.95 -7.49 -12.74
N GLY A 52 -2.73 -7.23 -12.27
CA GLY A 52 -1.87 -8.24 -11.65
C GLY A 52 -2.51 -8.90 -10.43
N VAL A 53 -3.08 -8.11 -9.53
CA VAL A 53 -3.80 -8.60 -8.34
C VAL A 53 -5.02 -9.43 -8.74
N THR A 54 -5.78 -8.98 -9.74
CA THR A 54 -6.96 -9.70 -10.23
C THR A 54 -6.57 -11.08 -10.78
N ASN A 55 -5.48 -11.17 -11.55
CA ASN A 55 -5.00 -12.45 -12.08
C ASN A 55 -4.58 -13.44 -10.98
N ILE A 56 -3.92 -12.96 -9.92
CA ILE A 56 -3.58 -13.80 -8.75
C ILE A 56 -4.87 -14.26 -8.06
N THR A 57 -5.82 -13.36 -7.94
CA THR A 57 -7.07 -13.62 -7.22
C THR A 57 -7.99 -14.57 -7.98
N ASP A 58 -7.95 -14.58 -9.31
CA ASP A 58 -8.64 -15.55 -10.14
C ASP A 58 -8.21 -16.99 -9.83
N GLN A 59 -6.90 -17.20 -9.63
CA GLN A 59 -6.37 -18.50 -9.21
C GLN A 59 -6.84 -18.91 -7.81
N ILE A 60 -6.95 -17.95 -6.88
CA ILE A 60 -7.46 -18.18 -5.52
C ILE A 60 -8.98 -18.43 -5.53
N SER A 61 -9.71 -17.74 -6.41
CA SER A 61 -11.15 -17.89 -6.63
C SER A 61 -11.49 -19.32 -7.06
N CYS A 62 -10.69 -19.93 -7.93
CA CYS A 62 -10.87 -21.33 -8.33
C CYS A 62 -10.80 -22.33 -7.16
N VAL A 63 -10.06 -22.02 -6.09
CA VAL A 63 -9.92 -22.88 -4.90
C VAL A 63 -10.98 -22.58 -3.85
N THR A 64 -11.40 -21.32 -3.74
CA THR A 64 -12.31 -20.82 -2.69
C THR A 64 -13.77 -20.74 -3.12
N GLY A 65 -14.05 -20.73 -4.42
CA GLY A 65 -15.39 -20.55 -4.99
C GLY A 65 -15.97 -19.13 -4.83
N LEU A 66 -15.15 -18.16 -4.40
CA LEU A 66 -15.55 -16.78 -4.18
C LEU A 66 -15.23 -15.89 -5.39
N ASN A 67 -16.01 -14.84 -5.59
CA ASN A 67 -15.77 -13.92 -6.70
C ASN A 67 -14.39 -13.23 -6.58
N PRO A 68 -13.56 -13.25 -7.63
CA PRO A 68 -12.20 -12.74 -7.55
C PRO A 68 -12.14 -11.24 -7.28
N TYR A 69 -13.14 -10.47 -7.69
CA TYR A 69 -13.19 -9.04 -7.38
C TYR A 69 -13.33 -8.82 -5.86
N VAL A 70 -14.11 -9.62 -5.15
CA VAL A 70 -14.32 -9.45 -3.70
C VAL A 70 -13.04 -9.70 -2.92
N ILE A 71 -12.32 -10.78 -3.27
CA ILE A 71 -11.03 -11.09 -2.63
C ILE A 71 -9.99 -10.00 -2.97
N ALA A 72 -9.94 -9.54 -4.22
CA ALA A 72 -9.01 -8.51 -4.67
C ALA A 72 -9.27 -7.16 -3.95
N PHE A 73 -10.53 -6.73 -3.84
CA PHE A 73 -10.90 -5.52 -3.10
C PHE A 73 -10.61 -5.63 -1.61
N THR A 74 -10.84 -6.80 -1.02
CA THR A 74 -10.53 -7.02 0.41
C THR A 74 -9.03 -6.95 0.67
N ALA A 75 -8.23 -7.57 -0.20
CA ALA A 75 -6.77 -7.50 -0.13
C ALA A 75 -6.27 -6.06 -0.32
N LEU A 76 -6.86 -5.31 -1.26
CA LEU A 76 -6.54 -3.90 -1.50
C LEU A 76 -6.89 -3.02 -0.28
N ALA A 77 -8.08 -3.20 0.30
CA ALA A 77 -8.52 -2.49 1.50
C ALA A 77 -7.62 -2.81 2.72
N ALA A 78 -7.25 -4.07 2.90
CA ALA A 78 -6.30 -4.49 3.92
C ALA A 78 -4.90 -3.86 3.71
N GLY A 79 -4.42 -3.81 2.47
CA GLY A 79 -3.13 -3.22 2.12
C GLY A 79 -3.06 -1.72 2.43
N THR A 80 -4.12 -0.96 2.18
CA THR A 80 -4.16 0.49 2.43
C THR A 80 -4.30 0.86 3.91
N SER A 81 -4.82 -0.03 4.74
CA SER A 81 -4.97 0.16 6.19
C SER A 81 -3.78 -0.37 7.00
N TRP A 82 -2.93 -1.22 6.42
CA TRP A 82 -1.72 -1.72 7.08
C TRP A 82 -0.75 -0.64 7.58
N PRO A 83 -0.33 0.36 6.77
CA PRO A 83 0.57 1.41 7.25
C PRO A 83 -0.07 2.26 8.35
N ASP A 84 -1.39 2.45 8.28
CA ASP A 84 -2.20 3.16 9.26
C ASP A 84 -2.22 2.42 10.61
N LEU A 85 -2.37 1.10 10.56
CA LEU A 85 -2.30 0.22 11.72
C LEU A 85 -0.91 0.28 12.37
N VAL A 86 0.16 0.25 11.58
CA VAL A 86 1.54 0.34 12.08
C VAL A 86 1.79 1.71 12.72
N ALA A 87 1.35 2.80 12.10
CA ALA A 87 1.47 4.14 12.66
C ALA A 87 0.70 4.27 13.98
N SER A 88 -0.54 3.78 14.03
CA SER A 88 -1.39 3.81 15.22
C SER A 88 -0.84 2.94 16.34
N LYS A 89 -0.29 1.75 16.03
CA LYS A 89 0.42 0.89 16.99
C LYS A 89 1.61 1.63 17.61
N ILE A 90 2.46 2.22 16.77
CA ILE A 90 3.66 2.93 17.25
C ILE A 90 3.26 4.13 18.12
N ALA A 91 2.19 4.84 17.76
CA ALA A 91 1.67 5.93 18.57
C ALA A 91 1.15 5.45 19.93
N ALA A 92 0.43 4.32 19.96
CA ALA A 92 -0.10 3.73 21.20
C ALA A 92 0.99 3.18 22.12
N GLU A 93 2.10 2.67 21.59
CA GLU A 93 3.24 2.19 22.41
C GLU A 93 4.11 3.32 22.96
N ARG A 94 4.18 4.46 22.26
CA ARG A 94 5.09 5.57 22.61
C ARG A 94 4.47 6.66 23.48
N GLN A 95 3.14 6.70 23.60
CA GLN A 95 2.42 7.74 24.36
C GLN A 95 1.67 7.14 25.54
N VAL A 96 1.58 7.90 26.64
CA VAL A 96 0.83 7.51 27.85
C VAL A 96 -0.68 7.54 27.60
N THR A 97 -1.15 8.37 26.65
CA THR A 97 -2.55 8.48 26.25
C THR A 97 -2.75 8.02 24.81
N ALA A 98 -3.89 7.38 24.51
CA ALA A 98 -4.18 6.77 23.21
C ALA A 98 -4.73 7.75 22.15
N ASP A 99 -4.77 9.05 22.47
CA ASP A 99 -5.43 10.09 21.66
C ASP A 99 -4.85 10.19 20.24
N SER A 100 -3.54 10.00 20.08
CA SER A 100 -2.89 10.06 18.76
C SER A 100 -3.32 8.91 17.84
N ALA A 101 -3.55 7.71 18.39
CA ALA A 101 -4.05 6.58 17.62
C ALA A 101 -5.53 6.78 17.24
N ILE A 102 -6.34 7.30 18.17
CA ILE A 102 -7.75 7.60 17.95
C ILE A 102 -7.90 8.68 16.86
N ALA A 103 -7.11 9.76 16.93
CA ALA A 103 -7.12 10.83 15.95
C ALA A 103 -6.80 10.32 14.53
N ASN A 104 -5.86 9.38 14.39
CA ASN A 104 -5.50 8.80 13.10
C ASN A 104 -6.66 8.00 12.48
N ILE A 105 -7.34 7.17 13.28
CA ILE A 105 -8.49 6.37 12.84
C ILE A 105 -9.69 7.27 12.50
N THR A 106 -9.99 8.25 13.36
CA THR A 106 -11.10 9.21 13.14
C THR A 106 -10.87 10.03 11.88
N CYS A 107 -9.64 10.51 11.64
CA CYS A 107 -9.30 11.26 10.45
C CYS A 107 -9.55 10.43 9.17
N ARG A 108 -9.14 9.16 9.15
CA ARG A 108 -9.38 8.26 8.01
C ARG A 108 -10.87 8.05 7.72
N PHE A 109 -11.69 7.86 8.76
CA PHE A 109 -13.13 7.67 8.61
C PHE A 109 -13.81 8.94 8.08
N VAL A 110 -13.52 10.10 8.69
CA VAL A 110 -14.10 11.38 8.28
C VAL A 110 -13.71 11.73 6.85
N CYS A 111 -12.43 11.52 6.47
CA CYS A 111 -11.97 11.82 5.12
C CYS A 111 -12.62 10.90 4.05
N THR A 112 -12.95 9.66 4.42
CA THR A 112 -13.68 8.74 3.54
C THR A 112 -15.15 9.14 3.38
N HIS A 113 -15.73 9.82 4.36
CA HIS A 113 -17.15 10.20 4.37
C HIS A 113 -17.42 11.60 3.76
N ILE A 114 -16.36 12.41 3.56
CA ILE A 114 -16.44 13.77 3.00
C ILE A 114 -16.13 13.83 1.50
N LEU A 115 -15.65 12.72 0.93
CA LEU A 115 -15.29 12.54 -0.49
C LEU A 115 -16.43 11.81 -1.22
#